data_AF-A0A376DCJ7-F1
#
_entry.id   AF-A0A376DCJ7-F1
#
_cell.length_a   1.000
_cell.length_b   1.000
_cell.length_c   1.000
_cell.angle_alpha   90.00
_cell.angle_beta   90.00
_cell.angle_gamma   90.00
#
_symmetry.space_group_name_H-M   'P 1'
#
loop_
_entity.id
_entity.type
_entity.pdbx_description
1 polymer ?
#
loop_
_entity_poly.entity_id
_entity_poly.type
_entity_poly.pdbx_seq_one_letter_code
_entity_poly.pdbx_strand_id
1 'polypeptide(L)'
;MSLKGLRFTLEVDGQEPDTFAVVNFRLIQNQSYPFVMSVDVASDSFMQTAEMLLEKKATLTIWQGVIPQRYVTGVVAGFGMQENNGWQMRYHLCIEPPLWRCGLRQNFRIFQQQDIRTISATFTERERRHGVDAAVL
;
A
#
# COMPACT_ATOMS: atom_id res chain seq x y z
N MET A 1 2.02 13.69 -26.10
CA MET A 1 2.72 12.98 -25.01
C MET A 1 3.64 11.91 -25.61
N SER A 2 4.83 11.70 -25.04
CA SER A 2 5.80 10.73 -25.60
C SER A 2 5.30 9.30 -25.43
N LEU A 3 5.29 8.52 -26.52
CA LEU A 3 4.87 7.11 -26.54
C LEU A 3 5.78 6.19 -25.71
N LYS A 4 6.91 6.69 -25.19
CA LYS A 4 7.90 5.92 -24.42
C LYS A 4 8.20 6.47 -23.02
N GLY A 5 7.47 7.49 -22.56
CA GLY A 5 7.71 8.10 -21.24
C GLY A 5 7.37 7.14 -20.09
N LEU A 6 8.26 7.00 -19.12
CA LEU A 6 8.00 6.28 -17.87
C LEU A 6 7.29 7.24 -16.91
N ARG A 7 6.13 6.84 -16.38
CA ARG A 7 5.39 7.62 -15.36
C ARG A 7 4.96 6.73 -14.21
N PHE A 8 4.76 7.33 -13.05
CA PHE A 8 4.34 6.67 -11.83
C PHE A 8 3.17 7.44 -11.24
N THR A 9 2.11 6.72 -10.87
CA THR A 9 0.95 7.31 -10.20
C THR A 9 0.66 6.54 -8.94
N LEU A 10 0.14 7.24 -7.92
CA LEU A 10 -0.30 6.63 -6.68
C LEU A 10 -1.75 7.01 -6.43
N GLU A 11 -2.60 6.00 -6.28
CA GLU A 11 -3.99 6.15 -5.87
C GLU A 11 -4.14 5.61 -4.45
N VAL A 12 -4.89 6.32 -3.60
CA VAL A 12 -5.21 5.92 -2.23
C VAL A 12 -6.72 6.01 -2.05
N ASP A 13 -7.34 4.96 -1.52
CA ASP A 13 -8.79 4.90 -1.33
C ASP A 13 -9.30 6.08 -0.51
N GLY A 14 -10.33 6.76 -1.01
CA GLY A 14 -10.94 7.93 -0.37
C GLY A 14 -10.27 9.26 -0.68
N GLN A 15 -9.26 9.27 -1.56
CA GLN A 15 -8.63 10.48 -2.09
C GLN A 15 -9.02 10.70 -3.55
N GLU A 16 -9.06 11.95 -3.99
CA GLU A 16 -9.30 12.29 -5.39
C GLU A 16 -8.18 11.75 -6.28
N PRO A 17 -8.47 11.37 -7.54
CA PRO A 17 -7.44 11.09 -8.52
C PRO A 17 -6.43 12.24 -8.59
N ASP A 18 -5.15 11.93 -8.77
CA ASP A 18 -4.05 12.91 -8.85
C ASP A 18 -3.78 13.76 -7.60
N THR A 19 -4.38 13.44 -6.45
CA THR A 19 -4.06 14.08 -5.15
C THR A 19 -2.57 14.02 -4.82
N PHE A 20 -1.90 12.94 -5.24
CA PHE A 20 -0.50 12.67 -4.93
C PHE A 20 0.34 12.54 -6.20
N ALA A 21 1.29 13.47 -6.37
CA ALA A 21 2.36 13.34 -7.33
C ALA A 21 3.51 12.51 -6.72
N VAL A 22 3.87 11.39 -7.36
CA VAL A 22 4.97 10.52 -6.90
C VAL A 22 6.31 11.21 -7.13
N VAL A 23 7.06 11.46 -6.06
CA VAL A 23 8.40 12.06 -6.09
C VAL A 23 9.47 10.98 -6.16
N ASN A 24 9.35 9.97 -5.29
CA ASN A 24 10.31 8.88 -5.16
C ASN A 24 9.62 7.65 -4.57
N PHE A 25 10.11 6.45 -4.88
CA PHE A 25 9.67 5.25 -4.19
C PHE A 25 10.78 4.20 -4.14
N ARG A 26 10.69 3.33 -3.14
CA ARG A 26 11.54 2.15 -2.97
C ARG A 26 10.65 0.95 -2.64
N LEU A 27 10.68 -0.06 -3.49
CA LEU A 27 10.03 -1.34 -3.26
C LEU A 27 11.08 -2.41 -2.91
N ILE A 28 10.96 -2.99 -1.72
CA ILE A 28 11.74 -4.15 -1.28
C ILE A 28 10.81 -5.35 -1.25
N GLN A 29 11.14 -6.39 -2.01
CA GLN A 29 10.32 -7.61 -2.12
C GLN A 29 11.24 -8.83 -2.21
N ASN A 30 10.87 -9.90 -1.50
CA ASN A 30 11.59 -11.18 -1.50
C ASN A 30 10.57 -12.32 -1.51
N GLN A 31 10.98 -13.49 -2.02
CA GLN A 31 10.12 -14.67 -1.96
C GLN A 31 9.82 -15.03 -0.50
N SER A 32 8.55 -15.28 -0.18
CA SER A 32 8.07 -15.65 1.16
C SER A 32 8.23 -14.58 2.25
N TYR A 33 8.47 -13.32 1.90
CA TYR A 33 8.42 -12.19 2.82
C TYR A 33 7.42 -11.15 2.32
N PRO A 34 6.63 -10.50 3.22
CA PRO A 34 5.82 -9.37 2.83
C PRO A 34 6.72 -8.27 2.26
N PHE A 35 6.29 -7.65 1.16
CA PHE A 35 7.03 -6.52 0.60
C PHE A 35 6.86 -5.29 1.49
N VAL A 36 7.81 -4.36 1.39
CA VAL A 36 7.69 -3.02 1.96
C VAL A 36 7.94 -2.01 0.85
N MET A 37 7.01 -1.06 0.71
CA MET A 37 7.11 0.01 -0.27
C MET A 37 7.07 1.37 0.43
N SER A 38 8.18 2.08 0.40
CA SER A 38 8.27 3.47 0.85
C SER A 38 8.02 4.40 -0.34
N VAL A 39 7.11 5.36 -0.20
CA VAL A 39 6.77 6.32 -1.26
C VAL A 39 6.79 7.73 -0.70
N ASP A 40 7.56 8.61 -1.33
CA ASP A 40 7.51 10.05 -1.11
C ASP A 40 6.59 10.67 -2.16
N VAL A 41 5.60 11.43 -1.71
CA VAL A 41 4.61 12.10 -2.57
C VAL A 41 4.54 13.59 -2.26
N ALA A 42 4.27 14.39 -3.27
CA ALA A 42 3.89 15.78 -3.13
C ALA A 42 2.37 15.92 -3.35
N SER A 43 1.74 16.81 -2.60
CA SER A 43 0.36 17.22 -2.81
C SER A 43 0.25 18.73 -2.72
N ASP A 44 -0.62 19.31 -3.55
CA ASP A 44 -1.01 20.72 -3.47
C ASP A 44 -2.03 20.95 -2.33
N SER A 45 -2.57 19.86 -1.76
CA SER A 45 -3.41 19.88 -0.56
C SER A 45 -2.57 19.80 0.71
N PHE A 46 -2.85 20.70 1.65
CA PHE A 46 -2.24 20.73 2.98
C PHE A 46 -3.05 19.95 4.03
N MET A 47 -4.17 19.34 3.63
CA MET A 47 -5.18 18.80 4.55
C MET A 47 -5.06 17.30 4.81
N GLN A 48 -4.06 16.62 4.24
CA GLN A 48 -3.94 15.18 4.38
C GLN A 48 -3.52 14.81 5.80
N THR A 49 -4.37 14.06 6.49
CA THR A 49 -4.13 13.57 7.85
C THR A 49 -3.88 12.07 7.86
N ALA A 50 -3.31 11.58 8.97
CA ALA A 50 -3.10 10.16 9.17
C ALA A 50 -4.43 9.37 9.13
N GLU A 51 -5.51 9.92 9.69
CA GLU A 51 -6.84 9.27 9.72
C GLU A 51 -7.44 9.08 8.32
N MET A 52 -7.17 10.00 7.41
CA MET A 52 -7.63 9.91 6.03
C MET A 52 -6.88 8.86 5.20
N LEU A 53 -5.64 8.52 5.59
CA LEU A 53 -4.72 7.74 4.75
C LEU A 53 -4.36 6.37 5.35
N LEU A 54 -4.20 6.25 6.66
CA LEU A 54 -3.84 4.99 7.30
C LEU A 54 -4.90 3.91 7.06
N GLU A 55 -4.43 2.68 6.87
CA GLU A 55 -5.22 1.49 6.56
C GLU A 55 -6.05 1.56 5.27
N LYS A 56 -5.95 2.64 4.50
CA LYS A 56 -6.54 2.72 3.16
C LYS A 56 -5.72 1.89 2.18
N LYS A 57 -6.41 1.30 1.20
CA LYS A 57 -5.75 0.64 0.08
C LYS A 57 -5.00 1.70 -0.72
N ALA A 58 -3.79 1.36 -1.15
CA ALA A 58 -2.98 2.20 -2.01
C ALA A 58 -2.44 1.38 -3.17
N THR A 59 -2.46 1.95 -4.37
CA THR A 59 -1.94 1.30 -5.58
C THR A 59 -0.96 2.23 -6.29
N LEU A 60 0.30 1.81 -6.33
CA LEU A 60 1.31 2.43 -7.19
C LEU A 60 1.23 1.77 -8.57
N THR A 61 1.06 2.58 -9.61
CA THR A 61 1.06 2.10 -11.00
C THR A 61 2.30 2.60 -11.74
N ILE A 62 3.03 1.67 -12.35
CA ILE A 62 4.15 1.95 -13.25
C ILE A 62 3.63 1.90 -14.67
N TRP A 63 3.83 2.96 -15.45
CA TRP A 63 3.33 3.05 -16.81
C TRP A 63 4.45 3.32 -17.81
N GLN A 64 4.29 2.80 -19.02
CA GLN A 64 5.10 3.18 -20.18
C GLN A 64 4.18 3.78 -21.26
N GLY A 65 4.32 5.08 -21.51
CA GLY A 65 3.37 5.83 -22.31
C GLY A 65 1.97 5.81 -21.66
N VAL A 66 1.00 5.22 -22.36
CA VAL A 66 -0.39 5.05 -21.87
C VAL A 66 -0.67 3.67 -21.31
N ILE A 67 0.27 2.73 -21.42
CA ILE A 67 0.05 1.32 -21.05
C ILE A 67 0.58 1.08 -19.64
N PRO A 68 -0.26 0.61 -18.70
CA PRO A 68 0.19 0.23 -17.37
C PRO A 68 1.03 -1.05 -17.48
N GLN A 69 2.22 -1.03 -16.90
CA GLN A 69 3.18 -2.14 -16.92
C GLN A 69 3.11 -2.99 -15.64
N ARG A 70 2.85 -2.34 -14.50
CA ARG A 70 2.79 -3.02 -13.20
C ARG A 70 1.94 -2.25 -12.21
N TYR A 71 1.18 -3.00 -11.42
CA TYR A 71 0.47 -2.52 -10.24
C TYR A 71 1.13 -3.09 -8.99
N VAL A 72 1.34 -2.24 -7.99
CA VAL A 72 1.78 -2.65 -6.65
C VAL A 72 0.73 -2.14 -5.67
N THR A 73 -0.09 -3.06 -5.18
CA THR A 73 -1.22 -2.76 -4.31
C THR A 73 -0.94 -3.26 -2.90
N GLY A 74 -1.19 -2.40 -1.92
CA GLY A 74 -1.10 -2.71 -0.50
C GLY A 74 -2.04 -1.80 0.30
N VAL A 75 -1.73 -1.65 1.58
CA VAL A 75 -2.40 -0.72 2.48
C VAL A 75 -1.38 0.24 3.07
N VAL A 76 -1.78 1.49 3.32
CA VAL A 76 -0.92 2.47 4.00
C VAL A 76 -0.76 2.06 5.46
N ALA A 77 0.41 1.51 5.79
CA ALA A 77 0.78 1.06 7.13
C ALA A 77 1.45 2.17 7.95
N GLY A 78 2.03 3.17 7.29
CA GLY A 78 2.67 4.31 7.93
C GLY A 78 2.49 5.60 7.14
N PHE A 79 2.39 6.71 7.86
CA PHE A 79 2.23 8.05 7.32
C PHE A 79 3.16 9.01 8.06
N GLY A 80 3.87 9.85 7.32
CA GLY A 80 4.71 10.91 7.86
C GLY A 80 4.60 12.19 7.03
N MET A 81 4.62 13.33 7.70
CA MET A 81 4.75 14.64 7.05
C MET A 81 6.23 14.99 6.98
N GLN A 82 6.69 15.46 5.83
CA GLN A 82 8.09 15.85 5.63
C GLN A 82 8.22 17.38 5.61
N GLU A 83 8.16 17.96 4.42
CA GLU A 83 8.48 19.37 4.18
C GLU A 83 7.27 20.11 3.60
N ASN A 84 7.09 21.35 4.06
CA ASN A 84 6.18 22.32 3.49
C ASN A 84 7.01 23.44 2.86
N ASN A 85 6.90 23.64 1.55
CA ASN A 85 7.61 24.72 0.84
C ASN A 85 6.72 25.94 0.53
N GLY A 86 5.52 26.01 1.11
CA GLY A 86 4.52 27.06 0.91
C GLY A 86 3.60 26.84 -0.28
N TRP A 87 3.95 25.95 -1.21
CA TRP A 87 3.17 25.65 -2.42
C TRP A 87 2.68 24.20 -2.44
N GLN A 88 3.45 23.30 -1.84
CA GLN A 88 3.17 21.86 -1.78
C GLN A 88 3.57 21.30 -0.42
N MET A 89 2.85 20.25 -0.01
CA MET A 89 3.24 19.38 1.10
C MET A 89 3.87 18.11 0.59
N ARG A 90 4.97 17.71 1.23
CA ARG A 90 5.55 16.38 1.06
C ARG A 90 5.10 15.43 2.16
N TYR A 91 4.67 14.25 1.75
CA TYR A 91 4.30 13.16 2.63
C TYR A 91 5.14 11.92 2.33
N HIS A 92 5.38 11.14 3.37
CA HIS A 92 5.99 9.82 3.30
C HIS A 92 4.96 8.77 3.65
N LEU A 93 4.79 7.78 2.77
CA LEU A 93 3.89 6.66 2.95
C LEU A 93 4.68 5.36 3.00
N CYS A 94 4.39 4.53 4.00
CA CYS A 94 4.80 3.13 4.01
C CYS A 94 3.61 2.27 3.60
N ILE A 95 3.75 1.51 2.52
CA ILE A 95 2.71 0.64 1.96
C ILE A 95 3.17 -0.81 2.07
N GLU A 96 2.33 -1.64 2.68
CA GLU A 96 2.60 -3.05 2.96
C GLU A 96 1.42 -3.94 2.49
N PRO A 97 1.64 -5.22 2.16
CA PRO A 97 0.56 -6.13 1.80
C PRO A 97 -0.32 -6.40 3.03
N PRO A 98 -1.66 -6.56 2.89
CA PRO A 98 -2.57 -6.72 4.04
C PRO A 98 -2.11 -7.71 5.12
N LEU A 99 -1.40 -8.78 4.72
CA LEU A 99 -0.82 -9.77 5.64
C LEU A 99 0.08 -9.16 6.73
N TRP A 100 0.66 -7.97 6.52
CA TRP A 100 1.50 -7.26 7.50
C TRP A 100 0.82 -7.10 8.86
N ARG A 101 -0.51 -6.90 8.89
CA ARG A 101 -1.28 -6.73 10.14
C ARG A 101 -1.22 -7.96 11.04
N CYS A 102 -0.97 -9.15 10.48
CA CYS A 102 -0.74 -10.34 11.27
C CYS A 102 0.49 -10.21 12.17
N GLY A 103 1.47 -9.37 11.80
CA GLY A 103 2.64 -9.05 12.63
C GLY A 103 2.32 -8.15 13.84
N LEU A 104 1.17 -7.47 13.86
CA LEU A 104 0.73 -6.62 14.97
C LEU A 104 0.09 -7.40 16.12
N ARG A 105 -0.12 -8.71 15.95
CA ARG A 105 -0.86 -9.55 16.92
C ARG A 105 -0.09 -10.84 17.20
N GLN A 106 -0.02 -11.22 18.47
CA GLN A 106 0.49 -12.51 18.89
C GLN A 106 -0.64 -13.34 19.49
N ASN A 107 -0.83 -14.58 19.00
CA ASN A 107 -1.88 -15.48 19.46
C ASN A 107 -1.28 -16.85 19.83
N PHE A 108 -1.74 -17.44 20.94
CA PHE A 108 -1.37 -18.80 21.34
C PHE A 108 -2.55 -19.74 21.12
N ARG A 109 -2.38 -20.77 20.28
CA ARG A 109 -3.46 -21.66 19.84
C ARG A 109 -2.95 -23.08 19.60
N ILE A 110 -3.80 -24.06 19.87
CA ILE A 110 -3.56 -25.47 19.55
C ILE A 110 -4.49 -25.85 18.38
N PHE A 111 -3.90 -26.33 17.28
CA PHE A 111 -4.63 -26.91 16.16
C PHE A 111 -4.49 -28.43 16.25
N GLN A 112 -5.60 -29.15 16.45
CA GLN A 112 -5.60 -30.60 16.54
C GLN A 112 -6.05 -31.20 15.22
N GLN A 113 -5.30 -32.19 14.72
CA GLN A 113 -5.67 -32.99 13.54
C GLN A 113 -5.94 -32.16 12.26
N GLN A 114 -5.28 -31.01 12.10
CA GLN A 114 -5.37 -30.18 10.90
C GLN A 114 -4.04 -30.16 10.16
N ASP A 115 -4.09 -30.17 8.82
CA ASP A 115 -2.90 -30.00 8.00
C ASP A 115 -2.47 -28.52 7.92
N ILE A 116 -1.24 -28.28 7.46
CA ILE A 116 -0.66 -26.93 7.41
C ILE A 116 -1.45 -25.97 6.51
N ARG A 117 -2.06 -26.43 5.42
CA ARG A 117 -2.82 -25.55 4.51
C ARG A 117 -4.10 -25.08 5.18
N THR A 118 -4.78 -26.00 5.87
CA THR A 118 -5.97 -25.67 6.68
C THR A 118 -5.60 -24.66 7.77
N ILE A 119 -4.50 -24.87 8.48
CA ILE A 119 -4.01 -23.93 9.50
C ILE A 119 -3.70 -22.56 8.89
N SER A 120 -2.93 -22.49 7.81
CA SER A 120 -2.59 -21.23 7.12
C SER A 120 -3.84 -20.47 6.64
N ALA A 121 -4.83 -21.18 6.10
CA ALA A 121 -6.08 -20.58 5.65
C ALA A 121 -6.85 -19.87 6.78
N THR A 122 -6.81 -20.41 8.02
CA THR A 122 -7.47 -19.76 9.16
C THR A 122 -6.88 -18.38 9.50
N PHE A 123 -5.59 -18.17 9.23
CA PHE A 123 -4.94 -16.87 9.44
C PHE A 123 -5.33 -15.87 8.34
N THR A 124 -5.32 -16.29 7.08
CA THR A 124 -5.67 -15.41 5.95
C THR A 124 -7.15 -15.03 5.93
N GLU A 125 -8.05 -15.94 6.27
CA GLU A 125 -9.49 -15.67 6.31
C GLU A 125 -9.85 -14.62 7.37
N ARG A 126 -9.14 -14.61 8.50
CA ARG A 126 -9.34 -13.60 9.55
C ARG A 126 -8.86 -12.23 9.13
N GLU A 127 -7.77 -12.16 8.38
CA GLU A 127 -7.32 -10.90 7.80
C GLU A 127 -8.37 -10.31 6.86
N ARG A 128 -8.94 -11.14 5.96
CA ARG A 128 -10.01 -10.73 5.05
C ARG A 128 -11.24 -10.17 5.76
N ARG A 129 -11.62 -10.74 6.91
CA ARG A 129 -12.79 -10.29 7.69
C ARG A 129 -12.58 -8.95 8.41
N HIS A 130 -11.35 -8.46 8.51
CA HIS A 130 -11.01 -7.24 9.23
C HIS A 130 -10.51 -6.09 8.35
N GLY A 131 -10.39 -6.26 7.03
CA GLY A 131 -10.06 -5.17 6.13
C GLY A 131 -10.04 -5.55 4.64
N VAL A 132 -11.03 -5.04 3.91
CA VAL A 132 -11.15 -4.89 2.45
C VAL A 132 -11.07 -6.18 1.62
N ASP A 133 -12.13 -6.38 0.82
CA ASP A 133 -12.33 -7.50 -0.10
C ASP A 133 -11.07 -7.89 -0.88
N ALA A 134 -10.71 -9.16 -0.72
CA ALA A 134 -9.77 -9.84 -1.57
C ALA A 134 -10.42 -10.18 -2.92
N ALA A 135 -10.48 -9.19 -3.81
CA ALA A 135 -10.39 -9.42 -5.25
C ALA A 135 -9.09 -8.70 -5.67
N VAL A 136 -8.03 -9.38 -6.09
CA VAL A 136 -7.92 -10.15 -7.33
C VAL A 136 -6.81 -11.21 -7.14
N LEU A 137 -7.13 -12.47 -7.42
CA LEU A 137 -6.20 -13.46 -7.97
C LEU A 137 -6.46 -13.52 -9.47
#